data_AF-A0A7S3BUJ5-F1
#
_entry.id   AF-A0A7S3BUJ5-F1
#
_cell.length_a   1.000
_cell.length_b   1.000
_cell.length_c   1.000
_cell.angle_alpha   90.00
_cell.angle_beta   90.00
_cell.angle_gamma   90.00
#
_symmetry.space_group_name_H-M   'P 1'
#
loop_
_entity.id
_entity.type
_entity.pdbx_description
1 polymer ?
#
loop_
_entity_poly.entity_id
_entity_poly.type
_entity_poly.pdbx_seq_one_letter_code
_entity_poly.pdbx_strand_id
1 'polypeptide(L)'
;MAELERSFGNVAGGISRLLPITEVRPDGDEDTMLEDTPLGCAVCLEVVHNAFGLACGHYCCARCLQQVACLPPGGDLRHAPAGRRCPQCRQPGVFSDAMPLPQLDTLVRRRLGERAYKARRRRE
;
A
#
# COMPACT_ATOMS: atom_id res chain seq x y z
N MET A 1 -39.38 -35.40 8.17
CA MET A 1 -38.90 -35.83 6.84
C MET A 1 -37.49 -35.30 6.73
N ALA A 2 -36.55 -36.22 6.82
CA ALA A 2 -35.12 -35.99 6.91
C ALA A 2 -34.52 -35.71 5.52
N GLU A 3 -33.17 -35.70 5.50
CA GLU A 3 -32.24 -35.63 4.36
C GLU A 3 -31.75 -34.19 4.09
N LEU A 4 -30.45 -33.91 3.94
CA LEU A 4 -29.37 -34.72 3.39
C LEU A 4 -28.03 -34.07 3.83
N GLU A 5 -27.26 -34.72 4.70
CA GLU A 5 -25.98 -35.42 4.41
C GLU A 5 -24.73 -34.57 4.08
N ARG A 6 -23.70 -34.80 4.91
CA ARG A 6 -22.25 -34.97 4.58
C ARG A 6 -21.48 -33.71 4.13
N SER A 7 -20.21 -33.50 4.49
CA SER A 7 -19.14 -34.41 4.86
C SER A 7 -18.06 -33.71 5.69
N PHE A 8 -17.40 -34.51 6.52
CA PHE A 8 -16.21 -34.18 7.31
C PHE A 8 -14.97 -33.97 6.42
N GLY A 9 -14.02 -33.16 6.90
CA GLY A 9 -12.68 -33.10 6.34
C GLY A 9 -11.72 -32.20 7.12
N ASN A 10 -11.32 -32.64 8.32
CA ASN A 10 -10.34 -31.98 9.16
C ASN A 10 -8.93 -32.12 8.54
N VAL A 11 -8.17 -31.03 8.38
CA VAL A 11 -6.71 -31.05 8.23
C VAL A 11 -6.07 -30.03 9.17
N ALA A 12 -5.48 -30.54 10.24
CA ALA A 12 -4.56 -29.81 11.10
C ALA A 12 -3.22 -29.60 10.37
N GLY A 13 -2.64 -28.40 10.49
CA GLY A 13 -1.28 -28.13 10.00
C GLY A 13 -1.00 -26.65 9.88
N GLY A 14 -0.34 -26.07 10.90
CA GLY A 14 -0.02 -24.66 10.95
C GLY A 14 0.96 -24.21 9.86
N ILE A 15 0.67 -23.05 9.28
CA ILE A 15 1.63 -22.00 8.98
C ILE A 15 0.88 -20.67 9.15
N SER A 16 1.49 -19.73 9.88
CA SER A 16 1.03 -18.36 10.05
C SER A 16 0.86 -17.69 8.69
N ARG A 17 -0.33 -17.80 8.09
CA ARG A 17 -0.66 -17.13 6.83
C ARG A 17 -1.25 -15.78 7.18
N LEU A 18 -0.46 -14.75 6.89
CA LEU A 18 -0.91 -13.38 6.73
C LEU A 18 -2.21 -13.38 5.92
N LEU A 19 -3.33 -13.11 6.57
CA LEU A 19 -4.60 -12.94 5.88
C LEU A 19 -4.49 -11.66 5.03
N PRO A 20 -4.81 -11.69 3.73
CA PRO A 20 -5.21 -10.45 3.07
C PRO A 20 -6.43 -9.91 3.82
N ILE A 21 -6.51 -8.60 4.01
CA ILE A 21 -7.58 -7.93 4.76
C ILE A 21 -8.87 -7.93 3.90
N THR A 22 -9.37 -9.12 3.58
CA THR A 22 -10.54 -9.36 2.73
C THR A 22 -11.27 -10.63 3.19
N GLU A 23 -11.62 -10.73 4.47
CA GLU A 23 -12.72 -11.62 4.87
C GLU A 23 -13.95 -10.74 5.12
N VAL A 24 -14.60 -10.34 4.03
CA VAL A 24 -15.96 -9.76 4.07
C VAL A 24 -16.91 -10.84 3.58
N ARG A 25 -17.81 -11.25 4.47
CA ARG A 25 -18.86 -12.24 4.21
C ARG A 25 -19.82 -11.73 3.14
N PRO A 26 -20.32 -12.59 2.23
CA PRO A 26 -21.23 -12.19 1.17
C PRO A 26 -22.68 -12.27 1.67
N ASP A 27 -23.06 -11.40 2.60
CA ASP A 27 -24.47 -11.16 2.89
C ASP A 27 -24.74 -9.73 2.39
N GLY A 28 -25.39 -9.63 1.23
CA GLY A 28 -25.51 -8.39 0.47
C GLY A 28 -26.64 -7.47 0.96
N ASP A 29 -26.33 -6.18 0.95
CA ASP A 29 -27.27 -5.06 0.90
C ASP A 29 -26.61 -3.91 0.10
N GLU A 30 -27.38 -3.38 -0.87
CA GLU A 30 -26.94 -2.46 -1.92
C GLU A 30 -26.65 -1.05 -1.36
N ASP A 31 -25.76 -0.32 -2.04
CA ASP A 31 -25.39 1.11 -1.82
C ASP A 31 -24.42 1.47 -0.68
N THR A 32 -23.26 0.82 -0.63
CA THR A 32 -22.04 1.55 -0.23
C THR A 32 -20.87 1.27 -1.17
N MET A 33 -20.95 1.87 -2.36
CA MET A 33 -19.79 2.17 -3.20
C MET A 33 -18.87 3.18 -2.49
N LEU A 34 -18.25 2.78 -1.37
CA LEU A 34 -17.01 3.40 -0.97
C LEU A 34 -15.99 2.90 -1.99
N GLU A 35 -15.87 3.64 -3.10
CA GLU A 35 -14.80 3.45 -4.06
C GLU A 35 -13.47 3.64 -3.31
N ASP A 36 -12.96 2.53 -2.78
CA ASP A 36 -11.75 2.42 -1.99
C ASP A 36 -10.56 2.67 -2.90
N THR A 37 -10.35 3.94 -3.22
CA THR A 37 -9.17 4.39 -3.94
C THR A 37 -7.94 3.94 -3.14
N PRO A 38 -7.00 3.22 -3.77
CA PRO A 38 -5.94 2.53 -3.06
C PRO A 38 -4.97 3.55 -2.50
N LEU A 39 -5.12 3.97 -1.24
CA LEU A 39 -4.13 4.76 -0.48
C LEU A 39 -2.90 3.92 -0.09
N GLY A 40 -2.55 2.94 -0.94
CA GLY A 40 -1.49 1.97 -0.76
C GLY A 40 -0.23 2.35 -1.52
N CYS A 41 0.91 1.84 -1.06
CA CYS A 41 2.18 1.96 -1.77
C CYS A 41 2.42 0.69 -2.61
N ALA A 42 2.68 0.87 -3.90
CA ALA A 42 2.95 -0.23 -4.83
C ALA A 42 4.24 -1.03 -4.52
N VAL A 43 5.12 -0.53 -3.65
CA VAL A 43 6.39 -1.17 -3.30
C VAL A 43 6.25 -2.05 -2.05
N CYS A 44 5.74 -1.50 -0.95
CA CYS A 44 5.61 -2.25 0.30
C CYS A 44 4.22 -2.89 0.50
N LEU A 45 3.25 -2.61 -0.39
CA LEU A 45 1.87 -3.12 -0.37
C LEU A 45 1.05 -2.80 0.90
N GLU A 46 1.62 -2.02 1.80
CA GLU A 46 0.92 -1.36 2.89
C GLU A 46 0.31 -0.03 2.42
N VAL A 47 -0.36 0.68 3.33
CA VAL A 47 -0.80 2.09 3.19
C VAL A 47 0.35 2.97 2.66
N VAL A 48 0.17 4.22 2.26
CA VAL A 48 1.29 5.15 1.99
C VAL A 48 1.67 5.99 3.22
N HIS A 49 2.96 6.22 3.46
CA HIS A 49 3.47 7.02 4.58
C HIS A 49 4.58 7.94 4.08
N ASN A 50 4.47 9.23 4.39
CA ASN A 50 5.30 10.29 3.81
C ASN A 50 5.32 10.17 2.29
N ALA A 51 4.15 10.30 1.68
CA ALA A 51 3.95 10.04 0.27
C ALA A 51 4.74 11.01 -0.62
N PHE A 52 5.29 10.48 -1.70
CA PHE A 52 5.91 11.26 -2.77
C PHE A 52 5.26 10.91 -4.10
N GLY A 53 4.94 11.93 -4.89
CA GLY A 53 4.49 11.81 -6.27
C GLY A 53 5.68 11.83 -7.22
N LEU A 54 5.61 11.01 -8.26
CA LEU A 54 6.55 10.97 -9.37
C LEU A 54 5.97 11.72 -10.58
N ALA A 55 6.83 12.10 -11.53
CA ALA A 55 6.41 12.83 -12.74
C ALA A 55 5.36 12.09 -13.59
N CYS A 56 5.30 10.76 -13.49
CA CYS A 56 4.30 9.93 -14.16
C CYS A 56 2.92 9.88 -13.45
N GLY A 57 2.73 10.64 -12.36
CA GLY A 57 1.48 10.71 -11.60
C GLY A 57 1.30 9.63 -10.53
N HIS A 58 2.19 8.64 -10.47
CA HIS A 58 2.15 7.60 -9.43
C HIS A 58 2.83 8.07 -8.15
N TYR A 59 2.39 7.53 -7.01
CA TYR A 59 2.95 7.86 -5.70
C TYR A 59 3.35 6.61 -4.91
N CYS A 60 4.30 6.77 -3.99
CA CYS A 60 4.79 5.73 -3.09
C CYS A 60 5.33 6.35 -1.79
N CYS A 61 5.64 5.52 -0.79
CA CYS A 61 6.32 5.99 0.42
C CYS A 61 7.71 6.56 0.07
N ALA A 62 8.12 7.65 0.74
CA ALA A 62 9.44 8.24 0.57
C ALA A 62 10.58 7.21 0.67
N ARG A 63 10.55 6.38 1.73
CA ARG A 63 11.55 5.33 1.99
C ARG A 63 11.59 4.29 0.87
N CYS A 64 10.43 3.84 0.41
CA CYS A 64 10.34 2.88 -0.69
C CYS A 64 10.94 3.43 -1.98
N LEU A 65 10.67 4.71 -2.29
CA LEU A 65 11.25 5.35 -3.46
C LEU A 65 12.76 5.53 -3.31
N GLN A 66 13.27 5.86 -2.12
CA GLN A 66 14.71 5.95 -1.85
C GLN A 66 15.40 4.60 -2.06
N GLN A 67 14.79 3.50 -1.59
CA GLN A 67 15.30 2.14 -1.82
C GLN A 67 15.31 1.78 -3.31
N VAL A 68 14.22 2.03 -4.04
CA VAL A 68 14.13 1.80 -5.49
C VAL A 68 15.19 2.62 -6.24
N ALA A 69 15.38 3.88 -5.82
CA ALA A 69 16.37 4.79 -6.38
C ALA A 69 17.82 4.46 -5.97
N CYS A 70 18.03 3.52 -5.04
CA CYS A 70 19.32 3.24 -4.40
C CYS A 70 19.98 4.48 -3.78
N LEU A 71 19.16 5.32 -3.15
CA LEU A 71 19.59 6.47 -2.37
C LEU A 71 19.64 6.10 -0.88
N PRO A 72 20.51 6.75 -0.08
CA PRO A 72 20.50 6.58 1.36
C PRO A 72 19.16 7.06 1.97
N PRO A 73 18.79 6.59 3.18
CA PRO A 73 17.64 7.12 3.89
C PRO A 73 17.72 8.64 4.05
N GLY A 74 16.65 9.35 3.69
CA GLY A 74 16.64 10.82 3.68
C GLY A 74 17.27 11.47 2.44
N GLY A 75 17.82 10.68 1.52
CA GLY A 75 18.33 11.16 0.23
C GLY A 75 17.22 11.79 -0.62
N ASP A 76 17.58 12.86 -1.34
CA ASP A 76 16.65 13.56 -2.24
C ASP A 76 16.44 12.73 -3.52
N LEU A 77 15.18 12.35 -3.75
CA LEU A 77 14.75 11.51 -4.87
C LEU A 77 15.11 12.08 -6.23
N ARG A 78 15.29 13.40 -6.34
CA ARG A 78 15.70 14.06 -7.59
C ARG A 78 17.12 13.70 -8.03
N HIS A 79 17.94 13.16 -7.13
CA HIS A 79 19.28 12.64 -7.42
C HIS A 79 19.27 11.15 -7.78
N ALA A 80 18.10 10.54 -8.00
CA ALA A 80 18.03 9.16 -8.43
C ALA A 80 18.80 8.95 -9.75
N PRO A 81 19.55 7.85 -9.90
CA PRO A 81 20.22 7.53 -11.16
C PRO A 81 19.22 7.49 -12.33
N ALA A 82 19.61 8.00 -13.51
CA ALA A 82 18.73 8.11 -14.68
C ALA A 82 18.08 6.79 -15.13
N GLY A 83 18.71 5.64 -14.82
CA GLY A 83 18.17 4.31 -15.12
C GLY A 83 17.01 3.85 -14.23
N ARG A 84 16.68 4.61 -13.17
CA ARG A 84 15.61 4.24 -12.23
C ARG A 84 14.24 4.55 -12.82
N ARG A 85 13.32 3.60 -12.64
CA ARG A 85 11.98 3.59 -13.25
C ARG A 85 10.91 3.64 -12.17
N CYS A 86 9.73 4.13 -12.54
CA CYS A 86 8.55 4.05 -11.69
C CYS A 86 8.28 2.60 -11.27
N PRO A 87 8.09 2.30 -9.96
CA PRO A 87 7.75 0.95 -9.52
C PRO A 87 6.36 0.49 -9.99
N GLN A 88 5.47 1.41 -10.37
CA GLN A 88 4.11 1.10 -10.81
C GLN A 88 3.99 0.98 -12.33
N CYS A 89 4.38 2.01 -13.10
CA CYS A 89 4.23 2.00 -14.57
C CYS A 89 5.53 1.74 -15.36
N ARG A 90 6.67 1.59 -14.68
CA ARG A 90 8.00 1.37 -15.28
C ARG A 90 8.50 2.46 -16.24
N GLN A 91 7.85 3.63 -16.28
CA GLN A 91 8.32 4.80 -17.02
C GLN A 91 9.67 5.27 -16.46
N PRO A 92 10.68 5.52 -17.32
CA PRO A 92 11.99 6.04 -16.92
C PRO A 92 11.94 7.55 -16.63
N GLY A 93 12.97 8.07 -15.95
CA GLY A 93 13.14 9.52 -15.75
C GLY A 93 12.11 10.17 -14.82
N VAL A 94 11.27 9.40 -14.13
CA VAL A 94 10.14 9.91 -13.34
C VAL A 94 10.54 10.53 -11.99
N PHE A 95 11.80 10.37 -11.59
CA PHE A 95 12.32 10.82 -10.30
C PHE A 95 12.84 12.27 -10.31
N SER A 96 13.10 12.86 -11.48
CA SER A 96 13.62 14.23 -11.63
C SER A 96 12.75 15.27 -10.92
N ASP A 97 11.43 15.05 -10.95
CA ASP A 97 10.41 15.95 -10.42
C ASP A 97 9.64 15.31 -9.26
N ALA A 98 10.29 14.39 -8.54
CA ALA A 98 9.70 13.75 -7.37
C ALA A 98 9.39 14.81 -6.29
N MET A 99 8.13 14.88 -5.85
CA MET A 99 7.66 15.88 -4.89
C MET A 99 6.88 15.26 -3.72
N PRO A 100 7.02 15.78 -2.49
CA PRO A 100 6.23 15.32 -1.35
C PRO A 100 4.76 15.68 -1.51
N LEU A 101 3.86 14.82 -1.03
CA LEU A 101 2.40 14.98 -1.10
C LEU A 101 1.78 15.06 0.30
N PRO A 102 1.96 16.17 1.06
CA PRO A 102 1.50 16.28 2.44
C PRO A 102 -0.04 16.21 2.58
N GLN A 103 -0.77 16.60 1.54
CA GLN A 103 -2.23 16.49 1.49
C GLN A 103 -2.67 15.02 1.47
N LEU A 104 -1.92 14.15 0.78
CA LEU A 104 -2.17 12.72 0.76
C LEU A 104 -1.91 12.11 2.14
N ASP A 105 -0.82 12.48 2.80
CA ASP A 105 -0.55 12.04 4.18
C ASP A 105 -1.66 12.51 5.15
N THR A 106 -2.19 13.72 4.96
CA THR A 106 -3.31 14.25 5.74
C THR A 106 -4.58 13.41 5.53
N LEU A 107 -4.87 13.04 4.28
CA LEU A 107 -6.00 12.17 3.94
C LEU A 107 -5.86 10.79 4.60
N VAL A 108 -4.67 10.19 4.50
CA VAL A 108 -4.37 8.89 5.12
C VAL A 108 -4.55 8.94 6.64
N ARG A 109 -4.05 9.98 7.31
CA ARG A 109 -4.22 10.17 8.76
C ARG A 109 -5.68 10.30 9.17
N ARG A 110 -6.50 11.01 8.38
CA ARG A 110 -7.94 11.14 8.64
C ARG A 110 -8.66 9.81 8.50
N ARG A 111 -8.27 8.99 7.52
CA ARG A 111 -8.93 7.71 7.22
C ARG A 111 -8.54 6.58 8.19
N LEU A 112 -7.28 6.50 8.60
CA LEU A 112 -6.76 5.41 9.44
C LEU A 112 -6.61 5.80 10.91
N GLY A 113 -6.62 7.10 11.21
CA GLY A 113 -6.30 7.64 12.52
C GLY A 113 -4.81 7.85 12.76
N GLU A 114 -4.49 8.89 13.53
CA GLU A 114 -3.11 9.32 13.83
C GLU A 114 -2.27 8.23 14.50
N ARG A 115 -2.87 7.41 15.38
CA ARG A 115 -2.18 6.31 16.08
C ARG A 115 -1.71 5.23 15.09
N ALA A 116 -2.59 4.81 14.17
CA ALA A 116 -2.26 3.80 13.17
C ALA A 116 -1.21 4.32 12.19
N TYR A 117 -1.37 5.57 11.73
CA TYR A 117 -0.39 6.24 10.86
C TYR A 117 1.01 6.29 11.51
N LYS A 118 1.10 6.71 12.78
CA LYS A 118 2.37 6.78 13.53
C LYS A 118 2.97 5.42 13.86
N ALA A 119 2.15 4.39 14.07
CA ALA A 119 2.64 3.04 14.38
C ALA A 119 3.50 2.48 13.24
N ARG A 120 3.20 2.88 12.00
CA ARG A 120 3.94 2.47 10.82
C ARG A 120 5.36 3.05 10.73
N ARG A 121 5.55 4.32 11.12
CA ARG A 121 6.86 4.99 11.16
C ARG A 121 7.91 4.22 11.98
N ARG A 122 7.49 3.36 12.91
CA ARG A 122 8.40 2.57 13.78
C ARG A 122 8.95 1.30 13.13
N ARG A 123 8.46 0.92 11.95
CA ARG A 123 8.89 -0.27 11.19
C ARG A 123 9.83 0.10 10.02
N GLU A 124 10.14 1.39 9.90
CA GLU A 124 10.99 2.02 8.88
C GLU A 124 12.37 2.36 9.45
#